data_AF-A0A1M4S0U5-F1
#
_entry.id   AF-A0A1M4S0U5-F1
#
_cell.length_a   1.000
_cell.length_b   1.000
_cell.length_c   1.000
_cell.angle_alpha   90.00
_cell.angle_beta   90.00
_cell.angle_gamma   90.00
#
_symmetry.space_group_name_H-M   'P 1'
#
loop_
_entity.id
_entity.type
_entity.pdbx_description
1 polymer ?
#
loop_
_entity_poly.entity_id
_entity_poly.type
_entity_poly.pdbx_seq_one_letter_code
_entity_poly.pdbx_strand_id
1 'polypeptide(L)'
;MTDAADRPAAADSSDTAGADAPTARVREVGVGPWPGGPDAWPDDPRYDRALLADGDRRNVVDRYRYWTIEAIRADLAGRAHPLHVAVENLSQDLNIGSIVRTANAFNVAAVHIIGRHRWNKRGAMVTNRYLDVRHHPEPDALLEWAADAGYEVIGIDNGPRAEPLEKAVLPERCLMVFGSEGEGISPALLARCSRVLRIGQYGSTRSINVAAAAAVAMHAWVLQHAGPAPD
;
A
#
# COMPACT_ATOMS: atom_id res chain seq x y z
N MET A 1 -3.65 62.67 39.96
CA MET A 1 -3.93 62.45 38.52
C MET A 1 -2.80 61.55 38.04
N THR A 2 -2.85 60.24 38.17
CA THR A 2 -3.89 59.21 37.91
C THR A 2 -3.58 58.01 38.83
N ASP A 3 -4.47 57.68 39.77
CA ASP A 3 -5.46 56.58 39.75
C ASP A 3 -4.83 55.17 39.69
N ALA A 4 -4.79 54.52 40.85
CA ALA A 4 -4.39 53.14 41.06
C ALA A 4 -5.66 52.34 41.41
N ALA A 5 -6.12 51.54 40.46
CA ALA A 5 -7.16 50.54 40.66
C ALA A 5 -6.55 49.18 40.34
N ASP A 6 -6.42 48.31 41.35
CA ASP A 6 -6.31 46.88 41.09
C ASP A 6 -7.24 46.09 42.02
N ARG A 7 -7.89 45.11 41.39
CA ARG A 7 -9.12 44.42 41.79
C ARG A 7 -8.87 43.33 42.85
N PRO A 8 -9.94 42.92 43.58
CA PRO A 8 -9.84 41.85 44.57
C PRO A 8 -9.78 40.45 43.92
N ALA A 9 -9.09 39.55 44.62
CA ALA A 9 -8.89 38.14 44.27
C ALA A 9 -10.21 37.35 44.19
N ALA A 10 -10.37 36.57 43.12
CA ALA A 10 -11.50 35.69 42.89
C ALA A 10 -11.32 34.34 43.63
N ALA A 11 -12.46 33.81 44.05
CA ALA A 11 -12.64 32.63 44.87
C ALA A 11 -12.21 31.32 44.20
N ASP A 12 -11.73 30.42 45.05
CA ASP A 12 -11.43 29.02 44.80
C ASP A 12 -12.74 28.25 44.54
N SER A 13 -12.95 27.80 43.31
CA SER A 13 -14.04 26.87 42.96
C SER A 13 -13.43 25.62 42.36
N SER A 14 -13.47 24.54 43.14
CA SER A 14 -13.04 23.20 42.78
C SER A 14 -13.80 22.67 41.57
N ASP A 15 -13.04 22.47 40.51
CA ASP A 15 -13.42 21.89 39.23
C ASP A 15 -13.77 20.40 39.42
N THR A 16 -15.07 20.07 39.38
CA THR A 16 -15.56 18.68 39.31
C THR A 16 -15.84 18.31 37.86
N ALA A 17 -14.77 18.20 37.06
CA ALA A 17 -14.82 17.66 35.71
C ALA A 17 -14.68 16.12 35.74
N GLY A 18 -15.77 15.43 36.09
CA GLY A 18 -15.91 13.99 35.84
C GLY A 18 -16.40 13.76 34.42
N ALA A 19 -15.54 13.95 33.43
CA ALA A 19 -15.84 13.69 32.02
C ALA A 19 -15.87 12.18 31.76
N ASP A 20 -17.07 11.61 31.66
CA ASP A 20 -17.31 10.28 31.11
C ASP A 20 -17.13 10.35 29.58
N ALA A 21 -15.87 10.29 29.13
CA ALA A 21 -15.57 10.17 27.71
C ALA A 21 -15.93 8.73 27.26
N PRO A 22 -16.77 8.54 26.23
CA PRO A 22 -17.07 7.21 25.74
C PRO A 22 -15.76 6.59 25.23
N THR A 23 -15.34 5.51 25.90
CA THR A 23 -14.24 4.68 25.42
C THR A 23 -14.53 4.28 23.99
N ALA A 24 -13.66 4.69 23.06
CA ALA A 24 -13.78 4.31 21.66
C ALA A 24 -13.89 2.79 21.61
N ARG A 25 -15.08 2.26 21.28
CA ARG A 25 -15.28 0.83 21.10
C ARG A 25 -14.24 0.38 20.08
N VAL A 26 -13.26 -0.40 20.54
CA VAL A 26 -12.30 -1.06 19.66
C VAL A 26 -13.16 -1.84 18.67
N ARG A 27 -13.16 -1.44 17.40
CA ARG A 27 -13.82 -2.21 16.34
C ARG A 27 -13.23 -3.61 16.40
N GLU A 28 -14.04 -4.59 16.74
CA GLU A 28 -13.61 -5.98 16.75
C GLU A 28 -13.29 -6.36 15.31
N VAL A 29 -12.02 -6.66 15.03
CA VAL A 29 -11.58 -7.02 13.69
C VAL A 29 -11.91 -8.49 13.46
N GLY A 30 -12.82 -8.75 12.54
CA GLY A 30 -13.19 -10.09 12.12
C GLY A 30 -14.62 -10.47 12.43
N VAL A 31 -14.89 -11.75 12.24
CA VAL A 31 -16.20 -12.37 12.42
C VAL A 31 -16.05 -13.65 13.23
N GLY A 32 -17.07 -13.99 14.02
CA GLY A 32 -17.13 -15.27 14.72
C GLY A 32 -17.36 -16.45 13.77
N PRO A 33 -17.57 -17.66 14.34
CA PRO A 33 -17.99 -18.84 13.58
C PRO A 33 -19.17 -18.56 12.65
N TRP A 34 -19.26 -19.32 11.56
CA TRP A 34 -20.37 -19.20 10.62
C TRP A 34 -21.71 -19.42 11.32
N PRO A 35 -22.69 -18.51 11.16
CA PRO A 35 -23.99 -18.64 11.80
C PRO A 35 -24.71 -19.94 11.44
N GLY A 36 -25.33 -20.60 12.41
CA GLY A 36 -26.08 -21.85 12.21
C GLY A 36 -25.24 -23.13 12.29
N GLY A 37 -23.93 -23.04 12.51
CA GLY A 37 -23.06 -24.21 12.73
C GLY A 37 -22.79 -25.03 11.48
N PRO A 38 -22.19 -26.23 11.61
CA PRO A 38 -21.73 -27.05 10.49
C PRO A 38 -22.81 -27.39 9.45
N ASP A 39 -24.05 -27.58 9.86
CA ASP A 39 -25.18 -27.90 8.97
C ASP A 39 -25.57 -26.72 8.06
N ALA A 40 -25.19 -25.50 8.43
CA ALA A 40 -25.45 -24.28 7.66
C ALA A 40 -24.25 -23.81 6.83
N TRP A 41 -23.14 -24.56 6.83
CA TRP A 41 -21.93 -24.18 6.10
C TRP A 41 -22.15 -24.23 4.57
N PRO A 42 -21.64 -23.24 3.81
CA PRO A 42 -21.71 -23.27 2.35
C PRO A 42 -21.02 -24.51 1.77
N ASP A 43 -21.61 -25.08 0.72
CA ASP A 43 -20.96 -26.10 -0.11
C ASP A 43 -20.24 -25.44 -1.30
N ASP A 44 -19.22 -24.64 -0.98
CA ASP A 44 -18.41 -23.91 -1.97
C ASP A 44 -16.93 -24.08 -1.62
N PRO A 45 -16.09 -24.59 -2.54
CA PRO A 45 -14.68 -24.87 -2.29
C PRO A 45 -13.83 -23.63 -1.99
N ARG A 46 -14.36 -22.42 -2.22
CA ARG A 46 -13.70 -21.19 -1.83
C ARG A 46 -13.67 -21.01 -0.32
N TYR A 47 -14.58 -21.63 0.44
CA TYR A 47 -14.67 -21.46 1.88
C TYR A 47 -13.74 -22.43 2.62
N ASP A 48 -12.99 -21.89 3.57
CA ASP A 48 -12.13 -22.65 4.47
C ASP A 48 -12.94 -23.17 5.67
N ARG A 49 -12.95 -24.49 5.85
CA ARG A 49 -13.74 -25.16 6.90
C ARG A 49 -13.29 -24.79 8.31
N ALA A 50 -12.01 -24.50 8.54
CA ALA A 50 -11.52 -24.06 9.86
C ALA A 50 -11.98 -22.64 10.16
N LEU A 51 -11.94 -21.74 9.18
CA LEU A 51 -12.45 -20.38 9.35
C LEU A 51 -13.95 -20.35 9.60
N LEU A 52 -14.71 -21.21 8.92
CA LEU A 52 -16.15 -21.37 9.18
C LEU A 52 -16.43 -21.86 10.60
N ALA A 53 -15.60 -22.74 11.14
CA ALA A 53 -15.75 -23.30 12.48
C ALA A 53 -15.33 -22.31 13.59
N ASP A 54 -14.20 -21.64 13.43
CA ASP A 54 -13.55 -20.88 14.50
C ASP A 54 -13.77 -19.36 14.37
N GLY A 55 -14.27 -18.92 13.22
CA GLY A 55 -14.33 -17.51 12.84
C GLY A 55 -13.11 -17.04 12.07
N ASP A 56 -13.22 -15.85 11.49
CA ASP A 56 -12.20 -15.25 10.64
C ASP A 56 -11.78 -13.88 11.16
N ARG A 57 -10.59 -13.83 11.78
CA ARG A 57 -9.97 -12.61 12.31
C ARG A 57 -8.94 -11.96 11.38
N ARG A 58 -8.80 -12.45 10.13
CA ARG A 58 -7.83 -11.88 9.18
C ARG A 58 -8.21 -10.45 8.83
N ASN A 59 -7.26 -9.64 8.38
CA ASN A 59 -7.56 -8.29 7.89
C ASN A 59 -7.95 -8.31 6.41
N VAL A 60 -9.13 -8.83 6.11
CA VAL A 60 -9.72 -8.88 4.76
C VAL A 60 -11.08 -8.17 4.78
N VAL A 61 -11.51 -7.64 3.64
CA VAL A 61 -12.86 -7.07 3.49
C VAL A 61 -13.93 -8.16 3.63
N ASP A 62 -15.14 -7.77 4.01
CA ASP A 62 -16.18 -8.70 4.46
C ASP A 62 -16.57 -9.74 3.41
N ARG A 63 -16.55 -9.39 2.12
CA ARG A 63 -16.79 -10.33 1.01
C ARG A 63 -15.83 -11.53 0.96
N TYR A 64 -14.65 -11.43 1.55
CA TYR A 64 -13.63 -12.49 1.57
C TYR A 64 -13.58 -13.25 2.90
N ARG A 65 -14.47 -12.93 3.83
CA ARG A 65 -14.53 -13.65 5.09
C ARG A 65 -14.76 -15.13 4.84
N TYR A 66 -14.02 -15.93 5.59
CA TYR A 66 -14.03 -17.40 5.50
C TYR A 66 -13.44 -17.97 4.21
N TRP A 67 -13.08 -17.16 3.21
CA TRP A 67 -12.48 -17.70 1.98
C TRP A 67 -11.05 -18.16 2.20
N THR A 68 -10.63 -19.20 1.49
CA THR A 68 -9.23 -19.62 1.40
C THR A 68 -8.37 -18.51 0.81
N ILE A 69 -7.09 -18.50 1.14
CA ILE A 69 -6.15 -17.51 0.58
C ILE A 69 -6.09 -17.63 -0.94
N GLU A 70 -6.13 -18.86 -1.45
CA GLU A 70 -6.11 -19.21 -2.86
C GLU A 70 -7.33 -18.65 -3.60
N ALA A 71 -8.53 -18.77 -3.02
CA ALA A 71 -9.75 -18.21 -3.60
C ALA A 71 -9.69 -16.68 -3.66
N ILE A 72 -9.21 -16.02 -2.60
CA ILE A 72 -9.03 -14.56 -2.57
C ILE A 72 -8.03 -14.14 -3.64
N ARG A 73 -6.88 -14.83 -3.74
CA ARG A 73 -5.84 -14.51 -4.73
C ARG A 73 -6.35 -14.70 -6.16
N ALA A 74 -7.12 -15.75 -6.43
CA ALA A 74 -7.70 -15.99 -7.74
C ALA A 74 -8.71 -14.91 -8.14
N ASP A 75 -9.60 -14.51 -7.22
CA ASP A 75 -10.56 -13.43 -7.46
C ASP A 75 -9.85 -12.09 -7.72
N LEU A 76 -8.88 -11.72 -6.88
CA LEU A 76 -8.12 -10.49 -7.03
C LEU A 76 -7.34 -10.45 -8.35
N ALA A 77 -6.70 -11.56 -8.73
CA ALA A 77 -5.95 -11.67 -9.98
C ALA A 77 -6.85 -11.51 -11.22
N GLY A 78 -8.10 -12.01 -11.17
CA GLY A 78 -9.06 -11.88 -12.26
C GLY A 78 -9.49 -10.44 -12.57
N ARG A 79 -9.24 -9.51 -11.64
CA ARG A 79 -9.61 -8.09 -11.75
C ARG A 79 -8.45 -7.15 -11.38
N ALA A 80 -7.22 -7.65 -11.45
CA ALA A 80 -6.05 -6.85 -11.14
C ALA A 80 -5.82 -5.80 -12.23
N HIS A 81 -5.42 -4.62 -11.81
CA HIS A 81 -5.05 -3.56 -12.75
C HIS A 81 -3.76 -3.92 -13.48
N PRO A 82 -3.63 -3.58 -14.78
CA PRO A 82 -2.40 -3.77 -15.55
C PRO A 82 -1.29 -2.78 -15.14
N LEU A 83 -1.16 -2.52 -13.84
CA LEU A 83 -0.10 -1.75 -13.21
C LEU A 83 0.81 -2.74 -12.47
N HIS A 84 2.11 -2.60 -12.64
CA HIS A 84 3.11 -3.32 -11.85
C HIS A 84 3.99 -2.32 -11.10
N VAL A 85 4.53 -2.75 -9.98
CA VAL A 85 5.45 -1.95 -9.15
C VAL A 85 6.74 -2.72 -8.96
N ALA A 86 7.89 -2.05 -9.10
CA ALA A 86 9.19 -2.62 -8.79
C ALA A 86 9.92 -1.79 -7.73
N VAL A 87 10.65 -2.46 -6.85
CA VAL A 87 11.49 -1.82 -5.83
C VAL A 87 12.85 -2.51 -5.76
N GLU A 88 13.92 -1.71 -5.72
CA GLU A 88 15.28 -2.19 -5.50
C GLU A 88 15.51 -2.51 -4.01
N ASN A 89 15.96 -3.73 -3.73
CA ASN A 89 16.26 -4.20 -2.38
C ASN A 89 17.77 -4.40 -2.19
N LEU A 90 18.52 -3.30 -2.23
CA LEU A 90 19.98 -3.33 -2.13
C LEU A 90 20.45 -3.49 -0.68
N SER A 91 19.82 -2.79 0.27
CA SER A 91 20.25 -2.70 1.67
C SER A 91 19.23 -3.24 2.69
N GLN A 92 18.32 -4.13 2.26
CA GLN A 92 17.21 -4.65 3.07
C GLN A 92 16.22 -3.53 3.45
N ASP A 93 15.60 -2.95 2.42
CA ASP A 93 14.72 -1.80 2.55
C ASP A 93 13.49 -2.15 3.43
N LEU A 94 13.28 -1.34 4.47
CA LEU A 94 12.20 -1.52 5.45
C LEU A 94 10.82 -1.19 4.88
N ASN A 95 10.77 -0.45 3.76
CA ASN A 95 9.55 0.06 3.14
C ASN A 95 8.88 -0.94 2.20
N ILE A 96 9.57 -2.01 1.78
CA ILE A 96 9.04 -2.99 0.81
C ILE A 96 7.70 -3.57 1.29
N GLY A 97 7.58 -3.88 2.59
CA GLY A 97 6.31 -4.34 3.15
C GLY A 97 5.18 -3.33 3.00
N SER A 98 5.43 -2.05 3.26
CA SER A 98 4.44 -0.99 3.08
C SER A 98 4.06 -0.81 1.61
N ILE A 99 5.01 -0.91 0.69
CA ILE A 99 4.75 -0.88 -0.77
C ILE A 99 3.85 -2.05 -1.17
N VAL A 100 4.18 -3.27 -0.74
CA VAL A 100 3.36 -4.48 -1.02
C VAL A 100 1.95 -4.34 -0.47
N ARG A 101 1.79 -3.77 0.72
CA ARG A 101 0.47 -3.52 1.32
C ARG A 101 -0.35 -2.55 0.48
N THR A 102 0.25 -1.44 0.06
CA THR A 102 -0.42 -0.44 -0.76
C THR A 102 -0.76 -0.99 -2.15
N ALA A 103 0.16 -1.75 -2.75
CA ALA A 103 -0.03 -2.43 -4.02
C ALA A 103 -1.23 -3.40 -3.98
N ASN A 104 -1.38 -4.17 -2.89
CA ASN A 104 -2.55 -5.02 -2.70
C ASN A 104 -3.84 -4.21 -2.51
N ALA A 105 -3.79 -3.10 -1.77
CA ALA A 105 -4.95 -2.23 -1.56
C ALA A 105 -5.47 -1.61 -2.87
N PHE A 106 -4.57 -1.25 -3.79
CA PHE A 106 -4.92 -0.79 -5.14
C PHE A 106 -5.07 -1.93 -6.15
N ASN A 107 -5.01 -3.20 -5.73
CA ASN A 107 -5.10 -4.38 -6.61
C ASN A 107 -4.24 -4.29 -7.88
N VAL A 108 -3.00 -3.84 -7.75
CA VAL A 108 -2.03 -3.87 -8.85
C VAL A 108 -1.70 -5.32 -9.21
N ALA A 109 -1.29 -5.61 -10.44
CA ALA A 109 -1.09 -6.99 -10.90
C ALA A 109 0.06 -7.72 -10.21
N ALA A 110 1.20 -7.05 -9.96
CA ALA A 110 2.28 -7.64 -9.18
C ALA A 110 3.24 -6.59 -8.59
N VAL A 111 3.97 -7.01 -7.56
CA VAL A 111 5.15 -6.31 -7.04
C VAL A 111 6.41 -7.09 -7.37
N HIS A 112 7.43 -6.40 -7.87
CA HIS A 112 8.71 -6.94 -8.29
C HIS A 112 9.79 -6.46 -7.32
N ILE A 113 10.57 -7.39 -6.78
CA ILE A 113 11.66 -7.09 -5.85
C ILE A 113 12.96 -7.42 -6.55
N ILE A 114 13.81 -6.41 -6.72
CA ILE A 114 15.08 -6.52 -7.44
C ILE A 114 16.23 -6.66 -6.44
N GLY A 115 17.22 -7.51 -6.71
CA GLY A 115 18.39 -7.69 -5.86
C GLY A 115 18.15 -8.73 -4.78
N ARG A 116 18.24 -8.35 -3.50
CA ARG A 116 18.15 -9.33 -2.39
C ARG A 116 16.79 -10.02 -2.35
N HIS A 117 16.81 -11.36 -2.36
CA HIS A 117 15.59 -12.18 -2.30
C HIS A 117 14.83 -12.03 -0.96
N ARG A 118 15.55 -11.83 0.15
CA ARG A 118 14.93 -11.61 1.47
C ARG A 118 14.65 -10.13 1.66
N TRP A 119 13.41 -9.82 2.03
CA TRP A 119 12.92 -8.46 2.26
C TRP A 119 12.07 -8.39 3.53
N ASN A 120 11.88 -7.19 4.07
CA ASN A 120 11.14 -7.00 5.31
C ASN A 120 9.61 -7.05 5.09
N LYS A 121 9.00 -8.18 5.49
CA LYS A 121 7.55 -8.41 5.36
C LYS A 121 6.70 -7.75 6.45
N ARG A 122 7.30 -7.15 7.47
CA ARG A 122 6.57 -6.62 8.65
C ARG A 122 5.54 -5.58 8.23
N GLY A 123 5.90 -4.63 7.36
CA GLY A 123 5.00 -3.60 6.86
C GLY A 123 3.85 -4.12 5.99
N ALA A 124 3.98 -5.34 5.43
CA ALA A 124 2.97 -5.94 4.58
C ALA A 124 1.72 -6.36 5.36
N MET A 125 1.81 -6.59 6.68
CA MET A 125 0.67 -7.03 7.49
C MET A 125 -0.03 -8.26 6.88
N VAL A 126 0.76 -9.23 6.38
CA VAL A 126 0.30 -10.49 5.74
C VAL A 126 -0.36 -10.31 4.36
N THR A 127 -0.56 -9.09 3.86
CA THR A 127 -1.16 -8.83 2.53
C THR A 127 -0.37 -9.43 1.37
N ASN A 128 0.94 -9.67 1.57
CA ASN A 128 1.81 -10.36 0.62
C ASN A 128 1.36 -11.80 0.26
N ARG A 129 0.35 -12.36 0.95
CA ARG A 129 -0.26 -13.66 0.60
C ARG A 129 -1.32 -13.55 -0.48
N TYR A 130 -1.89 -12.35 -0.69
CA TYR A 130 -3.02 -12.12 -1.61
C TYR A 130 -2.60 -11.43 -2.91
N LEU A 131 -1.33 -11.04 -3.04
CA LEU A 131 -0.76 -10.35 -4.19
C LEU A 131 0.38 -11.18 -4.80
N ASP A 132 0.57 -11.09 -6.12
CA ASP A 132 1.73 -11.69 -6.77
C ASP A 132 3.00 -10.87 -6.46
N VAL A 133 3.99 -11.53 -5.84
CA VAL A 133 5.29 -10.91 -5.51
C VAL A 133 6.39 -11.69 -6.22
N ARG A 134 7.05 -11.03 -7.17
CA ARG A 134 8.08 -11.61 -8.03
C ARG A 134 9.46 -11.15 -7.60
N HIS A 135 10.44 -12.03 -7.72
CA HIS A 135 11.83 -11.71 -7.44
C HIS A 135 12.62 -11.66 -8.75
N HIS A 136 13.52 -10.69 -8.84
CA HIS A 136 14.48 -10.53 -9.93
C HIS A 136 15.87 -10.38 -9.31
N PRO A 137 16.86 -11.19 -9.71
CA PRO A 137 18.20 -11.09 -9.14
C PRO A 137 18.86 -9.75 -9.45
N GLU A 138 18.64 -9.22 -10.66
CA GLU A 138 19.27 -8.02 -11.18
C GLU A 138 18.27 -7.15 -11.96
N PRO A 139 18.55 -5.84 -12.13
CA PRO A 139 17.76 -4.93 -12.97
C PRO A 139 17.42 -5.46 -14.35
N ASP A 140 18.38 -6.08 -15.05
CA ASP A 140 18.19 -6.53 -16.43
C ASP A 140 17.13 -7.62 -16.54
N ALA A 141 17.04 -8.53 -15.57
CA ALA A 141 16.02 -9.58 -15.54
C ALA A 141 14.59 -9.00 -15.44
N LEU A 142 14.42 -7.90 -14.67
CA LEU A 142 13.15 -7.19 -14.60
C LEU A 142 12.81 -6.52 -15.94
N LEU A 143 13.80 -5.89 -16.56
CA LEU A 143 13.62 -5.14 -17.80
C LEU A 143 13.31 -6.06 -18.99
N GLU A 144 13.95 -7.23 -19.06
CA GLU A 144 13.63 -8.29 -20.01
C GLU A 144 12.19 -8.75 -19.83
N TRP A 145 11.79 -9.07 -18.59
CA TRP A 145 10.41 -9.43 -18.28
C TRP A 145 9.42 -8.34 -18.70
N ALA A 146 9.72 -7.07 -18.42
CA ALA A 146 8.83 -5.95 -18.74
C ALA A 146 8.67 -5.78 -20.26
N ALA A 147 9.75 -5.94 -21.02
CA ALA A 147 9.73 -5.89 -22.49
C ALA A 147 8.88 -7.04 -23.05
N ASP A 148 9.12 -8.28 -22.60
CA ASP A 148 8.39 -9.47 -23.05
C ASP A 148 6.90 -9.38 -22.72
N ALA A 149 6.55 -8.81 -21.56
CA ALA A 149 5.18 -8.64 -21.12
C ALA A 149 4.49 -7.37 -21.67
N GLY A 150 5.22 -6.54 -22.43
CA GLY A 150 4.69 -5.32 -23.07
C GLY A 150 4.38 -4.18 -22.08
N TYR A 151 5.16 -4.03 -21.02
CA TYR A 151 5.01 -2.97 -20.02
C TYR A 151 5.98 -1.81 -20.26
N GLU A 152 5.45 -0.59 -20.31
CA GLU A 152 6.29 0.60 -20.30
C GLU A 152 6.91 0.80 -18.91
N VAL A 153 8.24 0.95 -18.85
CA VAL A 153 8.98 1.13 -17.59
C VAL A 153 9.10 2.63 -17.27
N ILE A 154 8.54 3.03 -16.13
CA ILE A 154 8.51 4.42 -15.65
C ILE A 154 9.24 4.50 -14.32
N GLY A 155 10.25 5.36 -14.23
CA GLY A 155 10.96 5.60 -12.96
C GLY A 155 10.27 6.68 -12.13
N ILE A 156 10.14 6.48 -10.82
CA ILE A 156 9.67 7.51 -9.88
C ILE A 156 10.84 8.02 -9.04
N ASP A 157 11.43 9.15 -9.43
CA ASP A 157 12.63 9.73 -8.82
C ASP A 157 12.68 11.26 -9.03
N ASN A 158 13.42 11.99 -8.19
CA ASN A 158 13.63 13.45 -8.27
C ASN A 158 14.84 13.84 -9.16
N GLY A 159 15.31 12.95 -10.02
CA GLY A 159 16.45 13.20 -10.91
C GLY A 159 16.25 14.38 -11.88
N PRO A 160 17.31 14.90 -12.51
CA PRO A 160 17.28 16.13 -13.32
C PRO A 160 16.39 16.05 -14.57
N ARG A 161 16.07 14.83 -15.04
CA ARG A 161 15.17 14.61 -16.19
C ARG A 161 13.72 14.35 -15.77
N ALA A 162 13.40 14.45 -14.48
CA ALA A 162 12.11 14.04 -13.96
C ALA A 162 11.02 15.09 -14.21
N GLU A 163 9.95 14.66 -14.88
CA GLU A 163 8.78 15.47 -15.17
C GLU A 163 7.74 15.36 -14.04
N PRO A 164 6.89 16.38 -13.80
CA PRO A 164 5.86 16.32 -12.75
C PRO A 164 4.84 15.19 -13.01
N LEU A 165 4.69 14.29 -12.03
CA LEU A 165 3.73 13.20 -12.06
C LEU A 165 2.29 13.70 -12.19
N GLU A 166 1.96 14.81 -11.55
CA GLU A 166 0.60 15.37 -11.49
C GLU A 166 0.08 15.81 -12.87
N LYS A 167 0.98 16.00 -13.84
CA LYS A 167 0.65 16.40 -15.21
C LYS A 167 0.87 15.28 -16.22
N ALA A 168 1.40 14.14 -15.78
CA ALA A 168 1.74 13.04 -16.66
C ALA A 168 0.49 12.25 -17.05
N VAL A 169 0.37 11.94 -18.35
CA VAL A 169 -0.54 10.91 -18.84
C VAL A 169 0.13 9.56 -18.65
N LEU A 170 -0.40 8.76 -17.73
CA LEU A 170 0.17 7.45 -17.38
C LEU A 170 -0.39 6.39 -18.33
N PRO A 171 0.45 5.50 -18.89
CA PRO A 171 -0.04 4.35 -19.62
C PRO A 171 -0.88 3.46 -18.72
N GLU A 172 -1.96 2.91 -19.27
CA GLU A 172 -2.74 1.89 -18.58
C GLU A 172 -1.83 0.69 -18.21
N ARG A 173 -1.02 0.21 -19.17
CA ARG A 173 -0.05 -0.87 -18.97
C ARG A 173 1.36 -0.33 -18.68
N CYS A 174 1.70 -0.17 -17.41
CA CYS A 174 3.04 0.29 -17.02
C CYS A 174 3.62 -0.42 -15.79
N LEU A 175 4.95 -0.41 -15.72
CA LEU A 175 5.76 -0.83 -14.59
C LEU A 175 6.37 0.42 -13.95
N MET A 176 5.94 0.77 -12.73
CA MET A 176 6.53 1.86 -11.96
C MET A 176 7.71 1.35 -11.12
N VAL A 177 8.89 1.92 -11.31
CA VAL A 177 10.12 1.54 -10.61
C VAL A 177 10.43 2.57 -9.53
N PHE A 178 10.72 2.06 -8.33
CA PHE A 178 11.13 2.83 -7.16
C PHE A 178 12.52 2.39 -6.72
N GLY A 179 13.31 3.37 -6.31
CA GLY A 179 14.67 3.15 -5.83
C GLY A 179 14.74 2.59 -4.43
N SER A 180 15.96 2.27 -3.99
CA SER A 180 16.24 1.97 -2.58
C SER A 180 16.25 3.27 -1.77
N GLU A 181 15.80 3.22 -0.52
CA GLU A 181 15.92 4.35 0.40
C GLU A 181 17.38 4.86 0.47
N GLY A 182 17.56 6.18 0.32
CA GLY A 182 18.86 6.86 0.34
C GLY A 182 19.61 6.87 -1.01
N GLU A 183 19.58 5.78 -1.77
CA GLU A 183 20.35 5.63 -3.02
C GLU A 183 19.55 6.06 -4.27
N GLY A 184 18.21 6.02 -4.20
CA GLY A 184 17.36 6.29 -5.36
C GLY A 184 17.36 5.11 -6.33
N ILE A 185 16.93 5.36 -7.57
CA ILE A 185 16.91 4.32 -8.61
C ILE A 185 18.31 4.16 -9.20
N SER A 186 18.77 2.91 -9.35
CA SER A 186 20.08 2.63 -9.95
C SER A 186 20.20 3.20 -11.38
N PRO A 187 21.40 3.63 -11.79
CA PRO A 187 21.63 4.14 -13.15
C PRO A 187 21.22 3.17 -14.25
N ALA A 188 21.36 1.86 -14.02
CA ALA A 188 20.96 0.81 -14.97
C ALA A 188 19.46 0.83 -15.24
N LEU A 189 18.63 0.92 -14.20
CA LEU A 189 17.17 1.05 -14.35
C LEU A 189 16.78 2.41 -14.93
N LEU A 190 17.37 3.51 -14.44
CA LEU A 190 17.08 4.86 -14.95
C LEU A 190 17.37 5.02 -16.44
N ALA A 191 18.41 4.35 -16.95
CA ALA A 191 18.76 4.38 -18.37
C ALA A 191 17.71 3.69 -19.27
N ARG A 192 16.89 2.81 -18.70
CA ARG A 192 15.92 1.98 -19.42
C ARG A 192 14.48 2.41 -19.17
N CYS A 193 14.25 3.33 -18.24
CA CYS A 193 12.96 4.01 -18.09
C CYS A 193 12.68 4.87 -19.32
N SER A 194 11.50 4.72 -19.92
CA SER A 194 11.04 5.57 -21.04
C SER A 194 10.88 7.03 -20.60
N ARG A 195 10.49 7.22 -19.34
CA ARG A 195 10.33 8.50 -18.66
C ARG A 195 10.59 8.35 -17.17
N VAL A 196 11.03 9.45 -16.57
CA VAL A 196 11.19 9.57 -15.12
C VAL A 196 10.20 10.63 -14.65
N LEU A 197 9.40 10.30 -13.65
CA LEU A 197 8.41 11.19 -13.08
C LEU A 197 8.77 11.50 -11.62
N ARG A 198 8.45 12.72 -11.18
CA ARG A 198 8.62 13.14 -9.79
C ARG A 198 7.32 13.64 -9.20
N ILE A 199 7.16 13.43 -7.91
CA ILE A 199 6.08 14.00 -7.13
C ILE A 199 6.45 15.44 -6.76
N GLY A 200 5.52 16.37 -6.89
CA GLY A 200 5.69 17.75 -6.46
C GLY A 200 5.99 17.83 -4.96
N GLN A 201 7.10 18.49 -4.61
CA GLN A 201 7.51 18.71 -3.23
C GLN A 201 7.70 20.21 -2.99
N TYR A 202 7.20 20.69 -1.86
CA TYR A 202 7.17 22.12 -1.50
C TYR A 202 7.94 22.41 -0.20
N GLY A 203 8.47 21.38 0.45
CA GLY A 203 9.24 21.48 1.69
C GLY A 203 10.75 21.58 1.46
N SER A 204 11.52 21.50 2.55
CA SER A 204 12.98 21.59 2.55
C SER A 204 13.70 20.24 2.34
N THR A 205 12.96 19.13 2.35
CA THR A 205 13.53 17.80 2.18
C THR A 205 13.85 17.50 0.71
N ARG A 206 14.88 16.69 0.47
CA ARG A 206 15.26 16.28 -0.89
C ARG A 206 14.27 15.26 -1.49
N SER A 207 13.61 14.48 -0.65
CA SER A 207 12.67 13.44 -1.03
C SER A 207 11.64 13.17 0.07
N ILE A 208 10.57 12.48 -0.32
CA ILE A 208 9.62 11.82 0.60
C ILE A 208 10.02 10.35 0.78
N ASN A 209 9.45 9.70 1.80
CA ASN A 209 9.61 8.26 2.01
C ASN A 209 9.17 7.45 0.76
N VAL A 210 9.92 6.41 0.40
CA VAL A 210 9.69 5.64 -0.83
C VAL A 210 8.35 4.90 -0.84
N ALA A 211 7.86 4.38 0.29
CA ALA A 211 6.53 3.79 0.35
C ALA A 211 5.42 4.84 0.18
N ALA A 212 5.62 6.05 0.70
CA ALA A 212 4.70 7.16 0.46
C ALA A 212 4.72 7.60 -1.01
N ALA A 213 5.90 7.67 -1.63
CA ALA A 213 6.03 7.94 -3.06
C ALA A 213 5.30 6.88 -3.90
N ALA A 214 5.48 5.60 -3.56
CA ALA A 214 4.79 4.51 -4.23
C ALA A 214 3.27 4.61 -4.10
N ALA A 215 2.77 4.96 -2.91
CA ALA A 215 1.34 5.17 -2.69
C ALA A 215 0.77 6.31 -3.56
N VAL A 216 1.46 7.46 -3.60
CA VAL A 216 1.04 8.61 -4.42
C VAL A 216 1.06 8.27 -5.91
N ALA A 217 2.13 7.61 -6.38
CA ALA A 217 2.27 7.21 -7.78
C ALA A 217 1.22 6.19 -8.22
N MET A 218 0.98 5.15 -7.42
CA MET A 218 -0.09 4.18 -7.70
C MET A 218 -1.47 4.84 -7.69
N HIS A 219 -1.73 5.73 -6.73
CA HIS A 219 -3.00 6.44 -6.67
C HIS A 219 -3.19 7.39 -7.87
N ALA A 220 -2.12 8.05 -8.35
CA ALA A 220 -2.17 8.85 -9.57
C ALA A 220 -2.55 8.02 -10.80
N TRP A 221 -2.09 6.76 -10.89
CA TRP A 221 -2.53 5.82 -11.91
C TRP A 221 -4.00 5.42 -11.72
N VAL A 222 -4.42 5.11 -10.49
CA VAL A 222 -5.81 4.74 -10.15
C VAL A 222 -6.80 5.80 -10.60
N LEU A 223 -6.48 7.08 -10.36
CA LEU A 223 -7.31 8.22 -10.79
C LEU A 223 -7.51 8.29 -12.30
N GLN A 224 -6.61 7.71 -13.10
CA GLN A 224 -6.70 7.71 -14.57
C GLN A 224 -7.39 6.45 -15.11
N HIS A 225 -7.31 5.29 -14.42
CA HIS A 225 -7.62 3.99 -15.02
C HIS A 225 -8.50 3.03 -14.22
N ALA A 226 -8.57 3.14 -12.88
CA ALA A 226 -9.13 2.07 -12.04
C ALA A 226 -10.67 1.94 -12.08
N GLY A 227 -11.37 2.95 -12.60
CA GLY A 227 -12.83 3.04 -12.49
C GLY A 227 -13.29 3.27 -11.03
N PRO A 228 -14.58 3.08 -10.74
CA PRO A 228 -15.11 3.19 -9.39
C PRO A 228 -14.50 2.14 -8.46
N ALA A 229 -14.18 2.54 -7.22
CA ALA A 229 -13.76 1.59 -6.20
C ALA A 229 -14.88 0.58 -5.92
N PRO A 230 -14.56 -0.71 -5.74
CA PRO A 230 -15.55 -1.70 -5.32
C PRO A 230 -15.99 -1.41 -3.87
N ASP A 231 -17.30 -1.50 -3.62
CA ASP A 231 -17.89 -1.39 -2.28
C ASP A 231 -17.39 -2.47 -1.31
#